data_AF-A0A8S9BHR6-F1
#
_entry.id   AF-A0A8S9BHR6-F1
#
_cell.length_a   1.000
_cell.length_b   1.000
_cell.length_c   1.000
_cell.angle_alpha   90.00
_cell.angle_beta   90.00
_cell.angle_gamma   90.00
#
_symmetry.space_group_name_H-M   'P 1'
#
loop_
_entity.id
_entity.type
_entity.pdbx_description
1 polymer ?
#
loop_
_entity_poly.entity_id
_entity_poly.type
_entity_poly.pdbx_seq_one_letter_code
_entity_poly.pdbx_strand_id
1 'polypeptide(L)'
;MYSVHWSSQDPIRDELIGWILRLPQGIRGKGFAIARGGRDRLLMVTFPIAPVEANIKPSQREIFDKAGEPCQHYGRAPPINYAEVDAKGMIAYRAPSLLQPHRAREAIKDAHDGKIRPLLGYFLGMSCPPVAKVVAQLGYDIVAVDWEHSSCNVETMTQMVHDIQFMSEGRSHALVRVPGHDHAAIGYAVDAGASIMVPQVETVEEAKHVCSAAKFGAIRNGTRSAPPARLLPGISDIGPDPTKGWHENVNNQASITIQVETLQAIHNLDDILTECGDQIDAVWLGTLDARVSMGLPANGGMGGPEPEWLEAVALYESTMAKHNKPATGFSMGTIEQMERTAKGKCLVVVAADLYAIMGNGLEQLGKFREFWPKQNFKGSYKQLPIKG
;
A
#
# COMPACT_ATOMS: atom_id res chain seq x y z
N MET A 1 -15.70 -11.47 22.76
CA MET A 1 -15.44 -12.85 22.30
C MET A 1 -14.23 -12.76 21.39
N TYR A 2 -13.11 -13.39 21.75
CA TYR A 2 -11.94 -13.49 20.88
C TYR A 2 -12.09 -14.73 19.99
N SER A 3 -11.68 -14.63 18.73
CA SER A 3 -11.62 -15.74 17.78
C SER A 3 -10.18 -15.84 17.31
N VAL A 4 -9.51 -16.96 17.56
CA VAL A 4 -8.15 -17.20 17.05
C VAL A 4 -8.24 -18.21 15.91
N HIS A 5 -7.66 -17.87 14.76
CA HIS A 5 -7.64 -18.72 13.57
C HIS A 5 -6.24 -19.32 13.39
N TRP A 6 -6.16 -20.64 13.34
CA TRP A 6 -4.91 -21.37 13.18
C TRP A 6 -4.89 -22.11 11.85
N SER A 7 -3.75 -22.06 11.16
CA SER A 7 -3.48 -22.88 9.97
C SER A 7 -3.39 -24.36 10.35
N SER A 8 -3.68 -25.25 9.40
CA SER A 8 -3.55 -26.69 9.58
C SER A 8 -2.12 -27.17 9.85
N GLN A 9 -1.13 -26.32 9.53
CA GLN A 9 0.31 -26.58 9.66
C GLN A 9 0.93 -25.97 10.92
N ASP A 10 0.14 -25.32 11.79
CA ASP A 10 0.68 -24.68 12.99
C ASP A 10 1.08 -25.73 14.05
N PRO A 11 2.37 -25.79 14.46
CA PRO A 11 2.86 -26.82 15.37
C PRO A 11 2.23 -26.77 16.77
N ILE A 12 1.65 -25.63 17.18
CA ILE A 12 1.04 -25.47 18.52
C ILE A 12 -0.39 -26.02 18.56
N ARG A 13 -1.01 -26.21 17.39
CA ARG A 13 -2.42 -26.58 17.25
C ARG A 13 -2.77 -27.90 17.93
N ASP A 14 -1.97 -28.95 17.73
CA ASP A 14 -2.29 -30.29 18.23
C ASP A 14 -2.10 -30.41 19.74
N GLU A 15 -1.13 -29.68 20.32
CA GLU A 15 -0.97 -29.56 21.77
C GLU A 15 -2.15 -28.83 22.41
N LEU A 16 -2.61 -27.73 21.80
CA LEU A 16 -3.72 -26.94 22.31
C LEU A 16 -5.04 -27.72 22.26
N ILE A 17 -5.30 -28.44 21.16
CA ILE A 17 -6.47 -29.33 21.05
C ILE A 17 -6.38 -30.44 22.09
N GLY A 18 -5.21 -31.06 22.25
CA GLY A 18 -4.96 -32.09 23.26
C GLY A 18 -5.17 -31.59 24.70
N TRP A 19 -4.91 -30.31 24.96
CA TRP A 19 -5.14 -29.67 26.25
C TRP A 19 -6.64 -29.37 26.49
N ILE A 20 -7.34 -28.78 25.52
CA ILE A 20 -8.78 -28.49 25.61
C ILE A 20 -9.58 -29.79 25.82
N LEU A 21 -9.18 -30.87 25.13
CA LEU A 21 -9.80 -32.20 25.26
C LEU A 21 -9.49 -32.91 26.58
N ARG A 22 -8.63 -32.35 27.45
CA ARG A 22 -8.37 -32.85 28.81
C ARG A 22 -9.07 -32.04 29.91
N LEU A 23 -9.73 -30.93 29.57
CA LEU A 23 -10.48 -30.13 30.55
C LEU A 23 -11.74 -30.89 31.06
N PRO A 24 -12.13 -30.72 32.34
CA PRO A 24 -13.40 -31.26 32.86
C PRO A 24 -14.61 -30.83 32.02
N GLN A 25 -15.61 -31.71 31.83
CA GLN A 25 -16.74 -31.45 30.91
C GLN A 25 -17.53 -30.17 31.25
N GLY A 26 -17.63 -29.78 32.52
CA GLY A 26 -18.31 -28.56 32.96
C GLY A 26 -17.63 -27.24 32.53
N ILE A 27 -16.34 -27.29 32.16
CA ILE A 27 -15.57 -26.12 31.68
C ILE A 27 -15.66 -26.01 30.15
N ARG A 28 -15.66 -27.14 29.43
CA ARG A 28 -15.78 -27.15 27.96
C ARG A 28 -17.09 -26.47 27.49
N GLY A 29 -18.20 -26.75 28.18
CA GLY A 29 -19.52 -26.24 27.79
C GLY A 29 -19.78 -24.74 28.05
N LYS A 30 -18.93 -24.04 28.82
CA LYS A 30 -19.19 -22.65 29.23
C LYS A 30 -18.30 -21.60 28.56
N GLY A 31 -17.36 -22.02 27.70
CA GLY A 31 -16.46 -21.06 27.04
C GLY A 31 -15.70 -21.59 25.83
N PHE A 32 -15.57 -22.90 25.64
CA PHE A 32 -14.69 -23.47 24.61
C PHE A 32 -15.48 -24.32 23.61
N ALA A 33 -15.76 -23.80 22.42
CA ALA A 33 -16.46 -24.52 21.37
C ALA A 33 -15.52 -24.89 20.22
N ILE A 34 -15.26 -26.19 19.99
CA ILE A 34 -14.50 -26.68 18.83
C ILE A 34 -15.49 -26.99 17.70
N ALA A 35 -15.53 -26.14 16.67
CA ALA A 35 -16.29 -26.42 15.44
C ALA A 35 -15.35 -27.00 14.36
N ARG A 36 -15.76 -28.07 13.68
CA ARG A 36 -15.05 -28.64 12.52
C ARG A 36 -15.79 -28.26 11.23
N GLY A 37 -15.28 -27.26 10.51
CA GLY A 37 -15.73 -26.91 9.15
C GLY A 37 -15.08 -27.81 8.09
N GLY A 38 -15.80 -28.15 7.02
CA GLY A 38 -15.34 -29.03 5.96
C GLY A 38 -14.21 -28.46 5.09
N ARG A 39 -13.36 -29.37 4.62
CA ARG A 39 -12.21 -29.30 3.69
C ARG A 39 -11.04 -28.34 3.97
N ASP A 40 -11.20 -27.26 4.74
CA ASP A 40 -10.07 -26.50 5.30
C ASP A 40 -10.28 -26.26 6.81
N ARG A 41 -9.49 -26.95 7.62
CA ARG A 41 -9.76 -27.16 9.06
C ARG A 41 -9.42 -25.95 9.93
N LEU A 42 -10.35 -25.00 10.03
CA LEU A 42 -10.31 -23.88 11.00
C LEU A 42 -10.68 -24.36 12.42
N LEU A 43 -9.92 -23.98 13.45
CA LEU A 43 -10.28 -24.18 14.87
C LEU A 43 -10.68 -22.82 15.45
N MET A 44 -11.92 -22.68 15.91
CA MET A 44 -12.37 -21.49 16.64
C MET A 44 -12.26 -21.77 18.14
N VAL A 45 -11.63 -20.89 18.91
CA VAL A 45 -11.60 -20.97 20.38
C VAL A 45 -12.01 -19.63 20.94
N THR A 46 -13.13 -19.60 21.65
CA THR A 46 -13.65 -18.42 22.34
C THR A 46 -13.20 -18.38 23.79
N PHE A 47 -13.03 -17.18 24.34
CA PHE A 47 -12.74 -16.96 25.75
C PHE A 47 -13.76 -15.97 26.33
N PRO A 48 -14.29 -16.19 27.55
CA PRO A 48 -15.09 -15.20 28.24
C PRO A 48 -14.22 -14.07 28.81
N ILE A 49 -14.70 -12.84 28.72
CA ILE A 49 -14.07 -11.64 29.29
C ILE A 49 -14.67 -11.46 30.70
N ALA A 50 -14.05 -12.04 31.73
CA ALA A 50 -14.20 -11.68 33.16
C ALA A 50 -13.25 -12.56 34.02
N PRO A 51 -12.74 -12.07 35.16
CA PRO A 51 -11.60 -12.68 35.86
C PRO A 51 -12.03 -13.94 36.59
N VAL A 52 -11.61 -15.11 36.11
CA VAL A 52 -11.70 -16.37 36.87
C VAL A 52 -10.47 -16.47 37.77
N GLU A 53 -10.33 -15.55 38.73
CA GLU A 53 -9.22 -15.58 39.70
C GLU A 53 -9.45 -16.58 40.85
N ALA A 54 -10.66 -17.13 41.00
CA ALA A 54 -11.03 -17.77 42.26
C ALA A 54 -10.65 -19.26 42.43
N ASN A 55 -10.06 -19.96 41.45
CA ASN A 55 -9.81 -21.42 41.61
C ASN A 55 -8.68 -22.02 40.74
N ILE A 56 -7.62 -21.26 40.47
CA ILE A 56 -6.47 -21.77 39.69
C ILE A 56 -5.45 -22.38 40.66
N LYS A 57 -5.15 -23.68 40.52
CA LYS A 57 -4.10 -24.36 41.31
C LYS A 57 -2.72 -23.78 40.96
N PRO A 58 -1.74 -23.78 41.88
CA PRO A 58 -0.40 -23.21 41.63
C PRO A 58 0.27 -23.72 40.34
N SER A 59 0.11 -25.01 40.01
CA SER A 59 0.63 -25.63 38.79
C SER A 59 -0.05 -25.17 37.48
N GLN A 60 -1.22 -24.53 37.57
CA GLN A 60 -1.93 -23.95 36.44
C GLN A 60 -1.57 -22.46 36.25
N ARG A 61 -1.12 -21.79 37.32
CA ARG A 61 -0.69 -20.38 37.29
C ARG A 61 0.59 -20.20 36.48
N GLU A 62 1.51 -21.15 36.57
CA GLU A 62 2.75 -21.19 35.77
C GLU A 62 2.51 -21.24 34.25
N ILE A 63 1.37 -21.79 33.81
CA ILE A 63 0.97 -21.83 32.39
C ILE A 63 0.32 -20.50 31.97
N PHE A 64 -0.46 -19.87 32.85
CA PHE A 64 -1.00 -18.53 32.62
C PHE A 64 0.09 -17.46 32.63
N ASP A 65 1.09 -17.58 33.49
CA ASP A 65 2.24 -16.68 33.54
C ASP A 65 3.09 -16.84 32.26
N LYS A 66 3.29 -18.07 31.76
CA LYS A 66 3.93 -18.30 30.44
C LYS A 66 3.09 -17.84 29.23
N ALA A 67 1.76 -17.82 29.34
CA ALA A 67 0.85 -17.37 28.29
C ALA A 67 0.56 -15.86 28.34
N GLY A 68 0.78 -15.23 29.50
CA GLY A 68 0.61 -13.80 29.77
C GLY A 68 1.92 -13.00 29.78
N GLU A 69 3.07 -13.66 29.77
CA GLU A 69 4.33 -13.01 29.47
C GLU A 69 4.34 -12.59 27.99
N PRO A 70 4.51 -11.29 27.67
CA PRO A 70 4.81 -10.89 26.30
C PRO A 70 6.07 -11.62 25.89
N CYS A 71 5.99 -12.49 24.88
CA CYS A 71 7.10 -13.30 24.36
C CYS A 71 8.43 -12.55 24.46
N GLN A 72 9.24 -12.82 25.49
CA GLN A 72 10.53 -12.15 25.74
C GLN A 72 11.65 -12.67 24.81
N HIS A 73 11.30 -13.01 23.58
CA HIS A 73 12.24 -13.32 22.51
C HIS A 73 12.15 -12.25 21.43
N TYR A 74 12.34 -10.99 21.85
CA TYR A 74 12.41 -9.86 20.96
C TYR A 74 13.85 -9.71 20.43
N GLY A 75 14.22 -10.66 19.58
CA GLY A 75 15.29 -10.42 18.62
C GLY A 75 14.86 -9.34 17.64
N ARG A 76 15.83 -8.59 17.09
CA ARG A 76 15.65 -7.69 15.95
C ARG A 76 14.74 -8.36 14.91
N ALA A 77 13.82 -7.62 14.26
CA ALA A 77 13.12 -8.14 13.08
C ALA A 77 14.16 -8.84 12.18
N PRO A 78 13.98 -10.14 11.88
CA PRO A 78 14.98 -10.86 11.10
C PRO A 78 15.14 -10.14 9.76
N PRO A 79 16.39 -9.98 9.26
CA PRO A 79 16.61 -9.44 7.93
C PRO A 79 15.76 -10.20 6.92
N ILE A 80 15.23 -9.49 5.91
CA ILE A 80 14.42 -10.13 4.86
C ILE A 80 15.18 -11.32 4.30
N ASN A 81 14.58 -12.49 4.40
CA ASN A 81 15.07 -13.68 3.74
C ASN A 81 14.63 -13.61 2.28
N TYR A 82 15.53 -13.23 1.37
CA TYR A 82 15.19 -13.06 -0.05
C TYR A 82 14.69 -14.36 -0.71
N ALA A 83 15.09 -15.53 -0.20
CA ALA A 83 14.52 -16.81 -0.63
C ALA A 83 13.03 -16.95 -0.24
N GLU A 84 12.57 -16.29 0.84
CA GLU A 84 11.14 -16.21 1.16
C GLU A 84 10.40 -15.20 0.28
N VAL A 85 11.07 -14.17 -0.23
CA VAL A 85 10.45 -13.21 -1.15
C VAL A 85 10.09 -13.87 -2.47
N ASP A 86 10.98 -14.70 -3.02
CA ASP A 86 10.70 -15.46 -4.24
C ASP A 86 9.50 -16.42 -4.08
N ALA A 87 9.31 -16.97 -2.88
CA ALA A 87 8.23 -17.91 -2.58
C ALA A 87 6.91 -17.23 -2.14
N LYS A 88 6.97 -16.07 -1.46
CA LYS A 88 5.83 -15.42 -0.80
C LYS A 88 5.45 -14.07 -1.42
N GLY A 89 6.27 -13.52 -2.32
CA GLY A 89 6.08 -12.21 -2.92
C GLY A 89 5.96 -11.11 -1.87
N MET A 90 5.01 -10.19 -2.07
CA MET A 90 4.78 -9.04 -1.17
C MET A 90 4.36 -9.41 0.25
N ILE A 91 3.92 -10.65 0.51
CA ILE A 91 3.65 -11.12 1.88
C ILE A 91 4.91 -11.01 2.77
N ALA A 92 6.11 -11.11 2.20
CA ALA A 92 7.36 -10.91 2.94
C ALA A 92 7.51 -9.49 3.53
N TYR A 93 6.82 -8.51 2.95
CA TYR A 93 6.80 -7.11 3.36
C TYR A 93 5.51 -6.72 4.09
N ARG A 94 4.61 -7.67 4.35
CA ARG A 94 3.35 -7.42 5.06
C ARG A 94 3.60 -7.01 6.51
N ALA A 95 2.79 -6.09 7.01
CA ALA A 95 2.76 -5.75 8.44
C ALA A 95 2.10 -6.88 9.28
N PRO A 96 2.33 -6.93 10.60
CA PRO A 96 1.63 -7.88 11.47
C PRO A 96 0.10 -7.77 11.40
N SER A 97 -0.42 -6.54 11.20
CA SER A 97 -1.84 -6.27 11.05
C SER A 97 -2.16 -5.72 9.65
N LEU A 98 -3.27 -6.19 9.05
CA LEU A 98 -3.79 -5.69 7.77
C LEU A 98 -4.41 -4.28 7.87
N LEU A 99 -4.46 -3.70 9.06
CA LEU A 99 -4.88 -2.31 9.31
C LEU A 99 -3.69 -1.35 9.37
N GLN A 100 -2.46 -1.85 9.32
CA GLN A 100 -1.26 -1.03 9.34
C GLN A 100 -0.70 -0.83 7.93
N PRO A 101 0.07 0.23 7.71
CA PRO A 101 0.92 0.31 6.54
C PRO A 101 1.83 -0.89 6.44
N HIS A 102 1.80 -1.60 5.33
CA HIS A 102 2.79 -2.62 5.04
C HIS A 102 4.17 -2.00 4.78
N ARG A 103 5.24 -2.81 4.76
CA ARG A 103 6.65 -2.37 4.63
C ARG A 103 7.00 -1.98 3.19
N ALA A 104 6.16 -1.17 2.55
CA ALA A 104 6.36 -0.74 1.16
C ALA A 104 7.65 0.08 0.98
N ARG A 105 8.08 0.82 2.02
CA ARG A 105 9.38 1.53 2.03
C ARG A 105 10.54 0.58 1.75
N GLU A 106 10.55 -0.57 2.40
CA GLU A 106 11.60 -1.57 2.25
C GLU A 106 11.48 -2.32 0.91
N ALA A 107 10.26 -2.66 0.48
CA ALA A 107 10.04 -3.27 -0.83
C ALA A 107 10.51 -2.39 -1.99
N ILE A 108 10.21 -1.08 -1.94
CA ILE A 108 10.66 -0.09 -2.93
C ILE A 108 12.20 -0.01 -2.92
N LYS A 109 12.81 0.03 -1.73
CA LYS A 109 14.26 0.05 -1.60
C LYS A 109 14.90 -1.22 -2.17
N ASP A 110 14.37 -2.40 -1.86
CA ASP A 110 14.92 -3.66 -2.33
C ASP A 110 14.74 -3.85 -3.84
N ALA A 111 13.65 -3.32 -4.42
CA ALA A 111 13.48 -3.26 -5.87
C ALA A 111 14.47 -2.29 -6.53
N HIS A 112 14.71 -1.12 -5.92
CA HIS A 112 15.71 -0.15 -6.40
C HIS A 112 17.14 -0.69 -6.33
N ASP A 113 17.48 -1.40 -5.24
CA ASP A 113 18.78 -2.03 -5.05
C ASP A 113 18.96 -3.29 -5.93
N GLY A 114 17.95 -3.69 -6.71
CA GLY A 114 18.00 -4.87 -7.59
C GLY A 114 17.95 -6.21 -6.88
N LYS A 115 17.54 -6.24 -5.60
CA LYS A 115 17.41 -7.48 -4.81
C LYS A 115 16.13 -8.24 -5.14
N ILE A 116 15.13 -7.53 -5.62
CA ILE A 116 13.88 -8.08 -6.17
C ILE A 116 13.57 -7.40 -7.50
N ARG A 117 12.65 -7.97 -8.29
CA ARG A 117 12.16 -7.31 -9.51
C ARG A 117 11.46 -5.98 -9.17
N PRO A 118 11.35 -5.05 -10.14
CA PRO A 118 10.47 -3.89 -10.00
C PRO A 118 9.06 -4.28 -9.58
N LEU A 119 8.47 -3.49 -8.69
CA LEU A 119 7.10 -3.64 -8.23
C LEU A 119 6.13 -3.24 -9.35
N LEU A 120 5.06 -4.02 -9.52
CA LEU A 120 4.02 -3.77 -10.51
C LEU A 120 2.79 -3.19 -9.84
N GLY A 121 2.43 -1.98 -10.26
CA GLY A 121 1.35 -1.19 -9.70
C GLY A 121 0.08 -1.17 -10.56
N TYR A 122 -1.06 -0.97 -9.89
CA TYR A 122 -2.34 -0.65 -10.51
C TYR A 122 -2.85 0.71 -10.02
N PHE A 123 -3.42 1.53 -10.89
CA PHE A 123 -4.01 2.82 -10.52
C PHE A 123 -5.54 2.77 -10.51
N LEU A 124 -6.14 3.12 -9.38
CA LEU A 124 -7.59 3.26 -9.23
C LEU A 124 -7.96 4.74 -9.33
N GLY A 125 -8.37 5.17 -10.53
CA GLY A 125 -8.91 6.51 -10.76
C GLY A 125 -10.39 6.62 -10.38
N MET A 126 -11.09 5.49 -10.20
CA MET A 126 -12.49 5.47 -9.80
C MET A 126 -12.63 5.26 -8.28
N SER A 127 -13.42 6.12 -7.64
CA SER A 127 -13.81 6.00 -6.22
C SER A 127 -14.85 4.88 -6.03
N CYS A 128 -14.48 3.63 -6.33
CA CYS A 128 -15.38 2.48 -6.38
C CYS A 128 -14.84 1.29 -5.56
N PRO A 129 -15.28 1.12 -4.31
CA PRO A 129 -14.83 0.01 -3.45
C PRO A 129 -15.02 -1.40 -4.07
N PRO A 130 -16.12 -1.71 -4.79
CA PRO A 130 -16.22 -2.98 -5.49
C PRO A 130 -15.09 -3.23 -6.51
N VAL A 131 -14.63 -2.20 -7.23
CA VAL A 131 -13.51 -2.32 -8.17
C VAL A 131 -12.21 -2.56 -7.41
N ALA A 132 -11.98 -1.86 -6.29
CA ALA A 132 -10.82 -2.08 -5.43
C ALA A 132 -10.71 -3.55 -4.98
N LYS A 133 -11.82 -4.17 -4.56
CA LYS A 133 -11.88 -5.60 -4.19
C LYS A 133 -11.48 -6.54 -5.32
N VAL A 134 -11.91 -6.23 -6.55
CA VAL A 134 -11.57 -7.04 -7.72
C VAL A 134 -10.07 -6.89 -8.02
N VAL A 135 -9.58 -5.65 -8.09
CA VAL A 135 -8.17 -5.35 -8.40
C VAL A 135 -7.22 -5.95 -7.36
N ALA A 136 -7.59 -5.92 -6.08
CA ALA A 136 -6.80 -6.51 -4.99
C ALA A 136 -6.45 -7.98 -5.21
N GLN A 137 -7.28 -8.72 -5.95
CA GLN A 137 -7.12 -10.15 -6.21
C GLN A 137 -6.35 -10.45 -7.52
N LEU A 138 -5.99 -9.43 -8.31
CA LEU A 138 -5.31 -9.60 -9.59
C LEU A 138 -3.79 -9.83 -9.47
N GLY A 139 -3.22 -9.67 -8.28
CA GLY A 139 -1.81 -9.96 -8.02
C GLY A 139 -0.84 -8.81 -8.29
N TYR A 140 -1.31 -7.56 -8.25
CA TYR A 140 -0.44 -6.38 -8.27
C TYR A 140 0.28 -6.21 -6.93
N ASP A 141 1.55 -5.81 -6.96
CA ASP A 141 2.33 -5.61 -5.73
C ASP A 141 1.86 -4.36 -4.98
N ILE A 142 1.48 -3.32 -5.73
CA ILE A 142 0.97 -2.04 -5.23
C ILE A 142 -0.35 -1.72 -5.91
N VAL A 143 -1.33 -1.24 -5.16
CA VAL A 143 -2.56 -0.66 -5.72
C VAL A 143 -2.67 0.78 -5.23
N ALA A 144 -2.55 1.72 -6.17
CA ALA A 144 -2.62 3.15 -5.94
C ALA A 144 -4.09 3.61 -6.01
N VAL A 145 -4.61 4.18 -4.93
CA VAL A 145 -5.90 4.87 -4.88
C VAL A 145 -5.67 6.34 -5.18
N ASP A 146 -6.29 6.84 -6.23
CA ASP A 146 -6.25 8.26 -6.54
C ASP A 146 -7.26 9.01 -5.68
N TRP A 147 -6.79 9.77 -4.70
CA TRP A 147 -7.64 10.66 -3.91
C TRP A 147 -7.55 12.13 -4.37
N GLU A 148 -6.65 12.44 -5.31
CA GLU A 148 -6.48 13.80 -5.84
C GLU A 148 -7.49 14.15 -6.92
N HIS A 149 -7.69 13.26 -7.89
CA HIS A 149 -8.54 13.53 -9.05
C HIS A 149 -9.81 12.68 -9.11
N SER A 150 -10.17 11.99 -8.03
CA SER A 150 -11.40 11.23 -7.94
C SER A 150 -12.38 11.85 -6.93
N SER A 151 -13.68 11.67 -7.15
CA SER A 151 -14.74 12.10 -6.22
C SER A 151 -14.80 11.19 -4.99
N CYS A 152 -13.69 11.11 -4.25
CA CYS A 152 -13.52 10.22 -3.12
C CYS A 152 -13.51 11.01 -1.80
N ASN A 153 -14.32 10.60 -0.84
CA ASN A 153 -14.24 11.11 0.53
C ASN A 153 -13.32 10.22 1.38
N VAL A 154 -13.02 10.66 2.60
CA VAL A 154 -12.10 9.96 3.49
C VAL A 154 -12.57 8.55 3.85
N GLU A 155 -13.88 8.34 4.03
CA GLU A 155 -14.46 7.04 4.35
C GLU A 155 -14.34 6.06 3.17
N THR A 156 -14.58 6.53 1.95
CA THR A 156 -14.44 5.72 0.73
C THR A 156 -12.98 5.38 0.47
N MET A 157 -12.06 6.35 0.62
CA MET A 157 -10.62 6.12 0.52
C MET A 157 -10.19 5.05 1.53
N THR A 158 -10.59 5.20 2.79
CA THR A 158 -10.27 4.24 3.87
C THR A 158 -10.82 2.85 3.54
N GLN A 159 -12.05 2.76 3.06
CA GLN A 159 -12.66 1.49 2.66
C GLN A 159 -11.89 0.84 1.51
N MET A 160 -11.49 1.61 0.49
CA MET A 160 -10.71 1.09 -0.64
C MET A 160 -9.34 0.59 -0.20
N VAL A 161 -8.64 1.33 0.68
CA VAL A 161 -7.37 0.89 1.28
C VAL A 161 -7.55 -0.44 2.01
N HIS A 162 -8.55 -0.54 2.88
CA HIS A 162 -8.85 -1.79 3.56
C HIS A 162 -9.20 -2.91 2.57
N ASP A 163 -10.07 -2.67 1.59
CA ASP A 163 -10.43 -3.66 0.58
C ASP A 163 -9.19 -4.20 -0.15
N ILE A 164 -8.22 -3.35 -0.47
CA ILE A 164 -6.93 -3.75 -1.08
C ILE A 164 -6.16 -4.69 -0.15
N GLN A 165 -5.94 -4.29 1.11
CA GLN A 165 -5.08 -5.06 2.02
C GLN A 165 -5.76 -6.36 2.47
N PHE A 166 -7.06 -6.34 2.76
CA PHE A 166 -7.82 -7.50 3.24
C PHE A 166 -8.11 -8.50 2.13
N MET A 167 -8.56 -8.07 0.94
CA MET A 167 -8.89 -9.00 -0.14
C MET A 167 -7.65 -9.64 -0.77
N SER A 168 -6.49 -8.96 -0.70
CA SER A 168 -5.22 -9.53 -1.12
C SER A 168 -4.51 -10.34 -0.02
N GLU A 169 -5.01 -10.30 1.22
CA GLU A 169 -4.35 -10.86 2.42
C GLU A 169 -2.93 -10.29 2.65
N GLY A 170 -2.72 -9.04 2.22
CA GLY A 170 -1.43 -8.34 2.26
C GLY A 170 -0.47 -8.70 1.12
N ARG A 171 -0.97 -9.31 0.03
CA ARG A 171 -0.20 -9.48 -1.23
C ARG A 171 -0.16 -8.21 -2.08
N SER A 172 -1.07 -7.27 -1.84
CA SER A 172 -1.14 -5.99 -2.52
C SER A 172 -1.08 -4.88 -1.48
N HIS A 173 -0.07 -4.04 -1.57
CA HIS A 173 0.11 -2.91 -0.65
C HIS A 173 -0.66 -1.69 -1.16
N ALA A 174 -1.41 -1.03 -0.29
CA ALA A 174 -2.13 0.18 -0.64
C ALA A 174 -1.19 1.39 -0.69
N LEU A 175 -1.30 2.18 -1.76
CA LEU A 175 -0.70 3.49 -1.91
C LEU A 175 -1.83 4.49 -2.14
N VAL A 176 -1.83 5.64 -1.47
CA VAL A 176 -2.84 6.69 -1.68
C VAL A 176 -2.15 7.91 -2.24
N ARG A 177 -2.57 8.37 -3.42
CA ARG A 177 -2.24 9.71 -3.88
C ARG A 177 -3.16 10.69 -3.17
N VAL A 178 -2.63 11.46 -2.22
CA VAL A 178 -3.42 12.39 -1.41
C VAL A 178 -3.78 13.66 -2.21
N PRO A 179 -4.83 14.42 -1.84
CA PRO A 179 -5.27 15.59 -2.62
C PRO A 179 -4.33 16.79 -2.59
N GLY A 180 -3.28 16.77 -1.77
CA GLY A 180 -2.38 17.89 -1.54
C GLY A 180 -1.61 17.71 -0.24
N HIS A 181 -1.15 18.82 0.35
CA HIS A 181 -0.24 18.80 1.50
C HIS A 181 -0.98 18.97 2.85
N ASP A 182 -2.29 18.80 2.89
CA ASP A 182 -3.06 18.89 4.12
C ASP A 182 -2.62 17.83 5.13
N HIS A 183 -2.32 18.27 6.36
CA HIS A 183 -1.80 17.40 7.42
C HIS A 183 -2.78 16.29 7.78
N ALA A 184 -4.08 16.62 7.82
CA ALA A 184 -5.11 15.63 8.15
C ALA A 184 -5.29 14.62 7.01
N ALA A 185 -5.29 15.04 5.74
CA ALA A 185 -5.37 14.15 4.59
C ALA A 185 -4.22 13.13 4.56
N ILE A 186 -2.98 13.60 4.78
CA ILE A 186 -1.80 12.73 4.91
C ILE A 186 -1.99 11.76 6.09
N GLY A 187 -2.41 12.27 7.25
CA GLY A 187 -2.69 11.47 8.44
C GLY A 187 -3.74 10.37 8.17
N TYR A 188 -4.87 10.71 7.55
CA TYR A 188 -5.94 9.77 7.24
C TYR A 188 -5.49 8.64 6.31
N ALA A 189 -4.71 8.95 5.27
CA ALA A 189 -4.19 7.94 4.36
C ALA A 189 -3.29 6.94 5.09
N VAL A 190 -2.36 7.42 5.93
CA VAL A 190 -1.46 6.53 6.68
C VAL A 190 -2.21 5.81 7.82
N ASP A 191 -3.22 6.43 8.43
CA ASP A 191 -4.11 5.80 9.44
C ASP A 191 -5.02 4.72 8.85
N ALA A 192 -5.36 4.80 7.55
CA ALA A 192 -6.04 3.74 6.83
C ALA A 192 -5.13 2.54 6.55
N GLY A 193 -3.81 2.70 6.74
CA GLY A 193 -2.82 1.68 6.46
C GLY A 193 -2.17 1.80 5.08
N ALA A 194 -2.24 2.96 4.42
CA ALA A 194 -1.59 3.15 3.14
C ALA A 194 -0.17 3.73 3.26
N SER A 195 0.65 3.46 2.25
CA SER A 195 1.75 4.37 1.89
C SER A 195 1.18 5.58 1.15
N ILE A 196 1.96 6.65 0.99
CA ILE A 196 1.47 7.90 0.38
C ILE A 196 2.26 8.31 -0.85
N MET A 197 1.53 8.90 -1.80
CA MET A 197 2.04 9.67 -2.92
C MET A 197 1.51 11.10 -2.77
N VAL A 198 2.37 12.10 -2.82
CA VAL A 198 1.98 13.50 -2.58
C VAL A 198 2.21 14.33 -3.85
N PRO A 199 1.16 14.95 -4.40
CA PRO A 199 1.24 15.75 -5.62
C PRO A 199 1.94 17.10 -5.37
N GLN A 200 2.38 17.73 -6.45
CA GLN A 200 2.83 19.13 -6.52
C GLN A 200 3.80 19.51 -5.39
N VAL A 201 4.86 18.73 -5.17
CA VAL A 201 5.91 19.09 -4.21
C VAL A 201 6.99 19.88 -4.94
N GLU A 202 6.99 21.21 -4.76
CA GLU A 202 7.81 22.13 -5.56
C GLU A 202 8.99 22.74 -4.80
N THR A 203 8.92 22.76 -3.46
CA THR A 203 9.90 23.42 -2.59
C THR A 203 10.40 22.50 -1.48
N VAL A 204 11.55 22.87 -0.90
CA VAL A 204 12.12 22.20 0.27
C VAL A 204 11.17 22.28 1.47
N GLU A 205 10.52 23.43 1.66
CA GLU A 205 9.59 23.68 2.76
C GLU A 205 8.37 22.76 2.68
N GLU A 206 7.79 22.61 1.50
CA GLU A 206 6.70 21.67 1.25
C GLU A 206 7.15 20.22 1.49
N ALA A 207 8.33 19.83 0.99
CA ALA A 207 8.87 18.49 1.22
C ALA A 207 9.10 18.20 2.72
N LYS A 208 9.62 19.18 3.48
CA LYS A 208 9.80 19.09 4.95
C LYS A 208 8.45 18.91 5.64
N HIS A 209 7.45 19.69 5.25
CA HIS A 209 6.10 19.60 5.80
C HIS A 209 5.46 18.23 5.52
N VAL A 210 5.54 17.75 4.28
CA VAL A 210 5.02 16.43 3.88
C VAL A 210 5.67 15.30 4.69
N CYS A 211 7.00 15.29 4.80
CA CYS A 211 7.74 14.28 5.56
C CYS A 211 7.36 14.32 7.05
N SER A 212 7.26 15.52 7.61
CA SER A 212 6.86 15.77 8.99
C SER A 212 5.43 15.28 9.28
N ALA A 213 4.47 15.59 8.40
CA ALA A 213 3.07 15.21 8.56
C ALA A 213 2.84 13.69 8.53
N ALA A 214 3.68 12.93 7.82
CA ALA A 214 3.59 11.48 7.72
C ALA A 214 4.25 10.73 8.90
N LYS A 215 5.14 11.39 9.65
CA LYS A 215 5.99 10.74 10.67
C LYS A 215 5.66 11.18 12.09
N PHE A 216 5.86 10.27 13.03
CA PHE A 216 5.74 10.51 14.47
C PHE A 216 7.06 10.97 15.10
N GLY A 217 6.96 11.89 16.06
CA GLY A 217 8.00 12.17 17.05
C GLY A 217 9.09 13.15 16.60
N ALA A 218 9.51 14.01 17.53
CA ALA A 218 10.49 15.08 17.28
C ALA A 218 11.87 14.59 16.82
N ILE A 219 12.30 13.39 17.23
CA ILE A 219 13.59 12.79 16.81
C ILE A 219 13.64 12.59 15.29
N ARG A 220 12.47 12.44 14.64
CA ARG A 220 12.33 12.28 13.18
C ARG A 220 11.76 13.54 12.52
N ASN A 221 11.74 14.68 13.23
CA ASN A 221 11.04 15.90 12.81
C ASN A 221 9.57 15.64 12.41
N GLY A 222 8.94 14.65 13.05
CA GLY A 222 7.57 14.25 12.77
C GLY A 222 6.54 15.03 13.60
N THR A 223 5.44 15.42 12.97
CA THR A 223 4.31 16.14 13.58
C THR A 223 3.01 15.36 13.54
N ARG A 224 3.01 14.12 13.04
CA ARG A 224 1.81 13.27 13.03
C ARG A 224 1.30 13.03 14.44
N SER A 225 -0.01 13.18 14.64
CA SER A 225 -0.67 12.86 15.91
C SER A 225 -0.94 11.36 16.03
N ALA A 226 -0.72 10.78 17.21
CA ALA A 226 -0.93 9.37 17.46
C ALA A 226 -2.44 9.00 17.38
N PRO A 227 -2.84 8.02 16.54
CA PRO A 227 -4.23 7.61 16.41
C PRO A 227 -4.63 6.53 17.45
N PRO A 228 -5.29 6.86 18.58
CA PRO A 228 -5.55 5.89 19.64
C PRO A 228 -6.42 4.70 19.19
N ALA A 229 -7.35 4.94 18.25
CA ALA A 229 -8.21 3.89 17.69
C ALA A 229 -7.46 2.90 16.77
N ARG A 230 -6.19 3.18 16.43
CA ARG A 230 -5.29 2.27 15.69
C ARG A 230 -4.25 1.61 16.61
N LEU A 231 -4.24 1.94 17.89
CA LEU A 231 -3.37 1.37 18.92
C LEU A 231 -4.19 0.50 19.89
N LEU A 232 -4.92 -0.48 19.35
CA LEU A 232 -5.72 -1.38 20.16
C LEU A 232 -4.81 -2.48 20.75
N PRO A 233 -4.72 -2.60 22.09
CA PRO A 233 -3.82 -3.54 22.73
C PRO A 233 -4.04 -5.00 22.29
N GLY A 234 -2.98 -5.63 21.80
CA GLY A 234 -2.99 -7.02 21.31
C GLY A 234 -3.70 -7.22 19.97
N ILE A 235 -4.13 -6.16 19.30
CA ILE A 235 -4.86 -6.22 18.03
C ILE A 235 -4.09 -5.48 16.92
N SER A 236 -3.69 -4.24 17.17
CA SER A 236 -3.09 -3.38 16.14
C SER A 236 -1.90 -2.55 16.64
N ASP A 237 -1.47 -2.78 17.89
CA ASP A 237 -0.31 -2.15 18.55
C ASP A 237 1.00 -2.94 18.37
N ILE A 238 0.99 -4.02 17.57
CA ILE A 238 2.17 -4.85 17.30
C ILE A 238 2.89 -4.35 16.05
N GLY A 239 4.17 -4.02 16.16
CA GLY A 239 5.04 -3.70 15.03
C GLY A 239 5.85 -4.90 14.53
N PRO A 240 6.37 -4.87 13.29
CA PRO A 240 7.20 -5.95 12.73
C PRO A 240 8.55 -6.12 13.44
N ASP A 241 9.12 -5.05 14.02
CA ASP A 241 10.33 -5.10 14.82
C ASP A 241 10.00 -4.93 16.30
N PRO A 242 10.05 -6.00 17.09
CA PRO A 242 9.65 -5.92 18.49
C PRO A 242 10.67 -5.17 19.36
N THR A 243 11.87 -4.87 18.83
CA THR A 243 12.87 -4.05 19.52
C THR A 243 12.53 -2.55 19.48
N LYS A 244 11.51 -2.18 18.71
CA LYS A 244 11.07 -0.80 18.48
C LYS A 244 9.66 -0.57 19.01
N GLY A 245 9.38 0.66 19.43
CA GLY A 245 8.01 1.09 19.71
C GLY A 245 7.14 1.09 18.45
N TRP A 246 5.82 1.04 18.62
CA TRP A 246 4.88 1.03 17.49
C TRP A 246 5.06 2.21 16.54
N HIS A 247 5.18 3.43 17.08
CA HIS A 247 5.35 4.64 16.26
C HIS A 247 6.64 4.59 15.42
N GLU A 248 7.72 4.05 15.98
CA GLU A 248 8.97 3.89 15.25
C GLU A 248 8.86 2.81 14.17
N ASN A 249 8.16 1.71 14.44
CA ASN A 249 7.82 0.71 13.44
C ASN A 249 7.05 1.35 12.26
N VAL A 250 5.95 2.04 12.54
CA VAL A 250 5.10 2.65 11.50
C VAL A 250 5.86 3.71 10.69
N ASN A 251 6.72 4.51 11.34
CA ASN A 251 7.60 5.47 10.66
C ASN A 251 8.55 4.84 9.64
N ASN A 252 8.84 3.54 9.78
CA ASN A 252 9.73 2.78 8.90
C ASN A 252 8.95 1.86 7.93
N GLN A 253 7.62 1.78 8.02
CA GLN A 253 6.79 0.89 7.21
C GLN A 253 6.28 1.58 5.93
N ALA A 254 5.47 2.64 6.10
CA ALA A 254 4.86 3.38 4.99
C ALA A 254 5.93 4.08 4.16
N SER A 255 5.80 4.01 2.83
CA SER A 255 6.65 4.82 1.94
C SER A 255 6.06 6.21 1.74
N ILE A 256 6.95 7.18 1.56
CA ILE A 256 6.61 8.54 1.11
C ILE A 256 7.14 8.71 -0.31
N THR A 257 6.22 8.80 -1.27
CA THR A 257 6.52 9.14 -2.67
C THR A 257 6.13 10.58 -2.92
N ILE A 258 7.02 11.40 -3.46
CA ILE A 258 6.65 12.76 -3.92
C ILE A 258 6.44 12.74 -5.44
N GLN A 259 5.48 13.52 -5.93
CA GLN A 259 5.38 13.81 -7.36
C GLN A 259 6.11 15.11 -7.66
N VAL A 260 7.04 15.00 -8.60
CA VAL A 260 7.71 16.12 -9.26
C VAL A 260 7.00 16.30 -10.58
N GLU A 261 6.21 17.35 -10.70
CA GLU A 261 5.28 17.50 -11.82
C GLU A 261 5.07 18.94 -12.26
N THR A 262 6.01 19.81 -11.93
CA THR A 262 6.12 21.17 -12.47
C THR A 262 7.56 21.47 -12.84
N LEU A 263 7.80 22.47 -13.68
CA LEU A 263 9.16 22.87 -14.04
C LEU A 263 9.94 23.34 -12.78
N GLN A 264 9.26 24.06 -11.89
CA GLN A 264 9.83 24.49 -10.62
C GLN A 264 10.26 23.29 -9.76
N ALA A 265 9.41 22.28 -9.62
CA ALA A 265 9.75 21.08 -8.87
C ALA A 265 10.98 20.36 -9.46
N ILE A 266 11.09 20.27 -10.80
CA ILE A 266 12.26 19.66 -11.46
C ILE A 266 13.54 20.44 -11.14
N HIS A 267 13.48 21.78 -11.17
CA HIS A 267 14.63 22.64 -10.88
C HIS A 267 15.05 22.55 -9.40
N ASN A 268 14.09 22.48 -8.48
CA ASN A 268 14.33 22.43 -7.05
C ASN A 268 14.60 21.02 -6.51
N LEU A 269 14.50 19.98 -7.36
CA LEU A 269 14.58 18.59 -6.91
C LEU A 269 15.92 18.27 -6.21
N ASP A 270 17.02 18.88 -6.66
CA ASP A 270 18.34 18.64 -6.04
C ASP A 270 18.39 19.13 -4.59
N ASP A 271 17.83 20.31 -4.32
CA ASP A 271 17.74 20.88 -2.97
C ASP A 271 16.74 20.10 -2.11
N ILE A 272 15.59 19.72 -2.68
CA ILE A 272 14.59 18.87 -2.00
C ILE A 272 15.20 17.56 -1.53
N LEU A 273 15.92 16.86 -2.41
CA LEU A 273 16.55 15.57 -2.08
C LEU A 273 17.77 15.74 -1.18
N THR A 274 18.49 16.85 -1.25
CA THR A 274 19.58 17.17 -0.31
C THR A 274 19.04 17.33 1.12
N GLU A 275 17.94 18.06 1.28
CA GLU A 275 17.41 18.42 2.59
C GLU A 275 16.48 17.36 3.20
N CYS A 276 15.76 16.61 2.36
CA CYS A 276 14.70 15.67 2.80
C CYS A 276 14.87 14.25 2.25
N GLY A 277 15.93 13.97 1.50
CA GLY A 277 16.09 12.72 0.77
C GLY A 277 16.11 11.48 1.65
N ASP A 278 16.55 11.52 2.90
CA ASP A 278 16.52 10.37 3.80
C ASP A 278 15.08 9.95 4.21
N GLN A 279 14.13 10.89 4.10
CA GLN A 279 12.73 10.68 4.42
C GLN A 279 11.86 10.40 3.20
N ILE A 280 12.28 10.84 2.02
CA ILE A 280 11.61 10.58 0.73
C ILE A 280 12.09 9.24 0.17
N ASP A 281 11.15 8.31 0.03
CA ASP A 281 11.43 6.92 -0.34
C ASP A 281 11.39 6.69 -1.84
N ALA A 282 10.64 7.50 -2.58
CA ALA A 282 10.55 7.44 -4.03
C ALA A 282 10.17 8.80 -4.63
N VAL A 283 10.49 8.98 -5.91
CA VAL A 283 10.05 10.14 -6.70
C VAL A 283 9.28 9.65 -7.92
N TRP A 284 8.18 10.32 -8.19
CA TRP A 284 7.32 10.10 -9.35
C TRP A 284 7.40 11.32 -10.26
N LEU A 285 7.77 11.14 -11.53
CA LEU A 285 7.70 12.21 -12.52
C LEU A 285 6.28 12.29 -13.09
N GLY A 286 5.51 13.29 -12.69
CA GLY A 286 4.18 13.58 -13.22
C GLY A 286 4.30 14.25 -14.59
N THR A 287 4.55 13.46 -15.63
CA THR A 287 4.84 13.94 -16.99
C THR A 287 3.71 14.75 -17.61
N LEU A 288 2.45 14.45 -17.26
CA LEU A 288 1.28 15.16 -17.75
C LEU A 288 1.30 16.60 -17.25
N ASP A 289 1.31 16.79 -15.92
CA ASP A 289 1.27 18.10 -15.30
C ASP A 289 2.57 18.89 -15.50
N ALA A 290 3.72 18.22 -15.55
CA ALA A 290 5.00 18.88 -15.83
C ALA A 290 4.98 19.58 -17.18
N ARG A 291 4.41 18.93 -18.20
CA ARG A 291 4.26 19.53 -19.53
C ARG A 291 3.26 20.68 -19.53
N VAL A 292 2.14 20.54 -18.82
CA VAL A 292 1.17 21.63 -18.66
C VAL A 292 1.81 22.84 -17.98
N SER A 293 2.57 22.62 -16.91
CA SER A 293 3.34 23.64 -16.19
C SER A 293 4.34 24.38 -17.09
N MET A 294 4.95 23.67 -18.04
CA MET A 294 5.86 24.24 -19.04
C MET A 294 5.15 24.94 -20.21
N GLY A 295 3.82 24.94 -20.26
CA GLY A 295 3.05 25.49 -21.38
C GLY A 295 3.08 24.61 -22.64
N LEU A 296 3.42 23.33 -22.49
CA LEU A 296 3.48 22.35 -23.58
C LEU A 296 2.20 21.52 -23.66
N PRO A 297 1.89 20.92 -24.83
CA PRO A 297 0.81 19.95 -24.93
C PRO A 297 1.03 18.77 -23.98
N ALA A 298 0.03 18.47 -23.13
CA ALA A 298 0.11 17.40 -22.13
C ALA A 298 0.41 16.01 -22.73
N ASN A 299 0.02 15.78 -23.99
CA ASN A 299 0.24 14.54 -24.75
C ASN A 299 -0.15 13.26 -23.97
N GLY A 300 -1.22 13.34 -23.18
CA GLY A 300 -1.68 12.25 -22.33
C GLY A 300 -0.63 11.72 -21.35
N GLY A 301 0.37 12.53 -20.97
CA GLY A 301 1.47 12.11 -20.09
C GLY A 301 2.56 11.28 -20.76
N MET A 302 2.57 11.15 -22.09
CA MET A 302 3.56 10.32 -22.80
C MET A 302 4.90 11.01 -23.08
N GLY A 303 5.10 12.24 -22.58
CA GLY A 303 6.25 13.08 -22.91
C GLY A 303 6.11 13.74 -24.29
N GLY A 304 7.22 14.23 -24.85
CA GLY A 304 7.27 14.80 -26.19
C GLY A 304 8.70 15.05 -26.67
N PRO A 305 8.90 15.49 -27.92
CA PRO A 305 10.22 15.70 -28.50
C PRO A 305 10.76 17.13 -28.31
N GLU A 306 10.01 18.02 -27.66
CA GLU A 306 10.38 19.43 -27.51
C GLU A 306 11.70 19.58 -26.75
N PRO A 307 12.68 20.38 -27.23
CA PRO A 307 13.98 20.52 -26.59
C PRO A 307 13.90 20.88 -25.11
N GLU A 308 13.03 21.82 -24.75
CA GLU A 308 12.80 22.24 -23.36
C GLU A 308 12.31 21.09 -22.48
N TRP A 309 11.47 20.19 -23.00
CA TRP A 309 11.01 19.01 -22.28
C TRP A 309 12.13 17.98 -22.11
N LEU A 310 12.93 17.76 -23.16
CA LEU A 310 14.07 16.83 -23.09
C LEU A 310 15.14 17.33 -22.12
N GLU A 311 15.38 18.64 -22.05
CA GLU A 311 16.27 19.27 -21.06
C GLU A 311 15.74 19.09 -19.64
N ALA A 312 14.45 19.31 -19.41
CA ALA A 312 13.82 19.11 -18.10
C ALA A 312 13.89 17.63 -17.64
N VAL A 313 13.64 16.69 -18.54
CA VAL A 313 13.78 15.25 -18.26
C VAL A 313 15.23 14.89 -17.98
N ALA A 314 16.19 15.41 -18.76
CA ALA A 314 17.62 15.15 -18.54
C ALA A 314 18.08 15.70 -17.17
N LEU A 315 17.61 16.88 -16.78
CA LEU A 315 17.86 17.44 -15.45
C LEU A 315 17.29 16.53 -14.36
N TYR A 316 16.02 16.14 -14.46
CA TYR A 316 15.38 15.20 -13.54
C TYR A 316 16.18 13.88 -13.41
N GLU A 317 16.52 13.24 -14.53
CA GLU A 317 17.24 11.96 -14.55
C GLU A 317 18.64 12.10 -13.92
N SER A 318 19.36 13.18 -14.21
CA SER A 318 20.68 13.45 -13.64
C SER A 318 20.63 13.67 -12.12
N THR A 319 19.61 14.38 -11.63
CA THR A 319 19.38 14.61 -10.19
C THR A 319 19.01 13.31 -9.49
N MET A 320 18.13 12.51 -10.07
CA MET A 320 17.76 11.19 -9.53
C MET A 320 18.97 10.25 -9.43
N ALA A 321 19.85 10.27 -10.44
CA ALA A 321 21.10 9.51 -10.43
C ALA A 321 22.08 10.00 -9.36
N LYS A 322 22.27 11.32 -9.23
CA LYS A 322 23.14 11.94 -8.20
C LYS A 322 22.74 11.50 -6.79
N HIS A 323 21.44 11.48 -6.50
CA HIS A 323 20.90 11.12 -5.18
C HIS A 323 20.65 9.62 -4.98
N ASN A 324 20.87 8.80 -6.02
CA ASN A 324 20.55 7.37 -6.03
C ASN A 324 19.13 7.09 -5.51
N LYS A 325 18.15 7.85 -6.01
CA LYS A 325 16.78 7.86 -5.49
C LYS A 325 15.89 6.88 -6.28
N PRO A 326 14.99 6.11 -5.63
CA PRO A 326 14.07 5.23 -6.34
C PRO A 326 13.08 6.00 -7.22
N ALA A 327 13.07 5.66 -8.51
CA ALA A 327 12.19 6.27 -9.50
C ALA A 327 10.92 5.43 -9.72
N THR A 328 9.78 6.11 -9.86
CA THR A 328 8.46 5.49 -10.05
C THR A 328 7.67 6.20 -11.15
N GLY A 329 6.65 5.56 -11.69
CA GLY A 329 5.83 6.16 -12.75
C GLY A 329 4.90 5.19 -13.48
N PHE A 330 4.10 5.75 -14.39
CA PHE A 330 3.32 4.96 -15.35
C PHE A 330 4.22 4.30 -16.40
N SER A 331 3.76 3.13 -16.87
CA SER A 331 4.27 2.45 -18.06
C SER A 331 3.11 1.72 -18.74
N MET A 332 2.58 2.35 -19.79
CA MET A 332 1.43 1.86 -20.54
C MET A 332 1.67 2.09 -22.04
N GLY A 333 0.89 1.43 -22.89
CA GLY A 333 0.98 1.57 -24.34
C GLY A 333 1.46 0.30 -25.03
N THR A 334 2.26 0.42 -26.09
CA THR A 334 2.88 -0.72 -26.77
C THR A 334 3.98 -1.35 -25.91
N ILE A 335 4.39 -2.59 -26.19
CA ILE A 335 5.49 -3.26 -25.46
C ILE A 335 6.76 -2.39 -25.48
N GLU A 336 7.11 -1.82 -26.63
CA GLU A 336 8.27 -0.93 -26.76
C GLU A 336 8.15 0.32 -25.87
N GLN A 337 6.96 0.93 -25.82
CA GLN A 337 6.71 2.06 -24.92
C GLN A 337 6.80 1.65 -23.46
N MET A 338 6.29 0.46 -23.12
CA MET A 338 6.36 -0.08 -21.77
C MET A 338 7.81 -0.32 -21.36
N GLU A 339 8.61 -1.03 -22.16
CA GLU A 339 10.03 -1.28 -21.89
C GLU A 339 10.83 0.00 -21.69
N ARG A 340 10.62 0.99 -22.57
CA ARG A 340 11.28 2.29 -22.47
C ARG A 340 10.91 3.02 -21.17
N THR A 341 9.63 3.07 -20.84
CA THR A 341 9.13 3.84 -19.68
C THR A 341 9.36 3.11 -18.36
N ALA A 342 9.46 1.78 -18.34
CA ALA A 342 9.76 1.00 -17.14
C ALA A 342 11.25 1.00 -16.77
N LYS A 343 12.15 1.27 -17.73
CA LYS A 343 13.60 1.21 -17.53
C LYS A 343 14.04 2.08 -16.36
N GLY A 344 14.79 1.48 -15.43
CA GLY A 344 15.37 2.16 -14.26
C GLY A 344 14.38 2.48 -13.14
N LYS A 345 13.10 2.12 -13.26
CA LYS A 345 12.10 2.32 -12.20
C LYS A 345 11.99 1.10 -11.29
N CYS A 346 11.83 1.35 -10.00
CA CYS A 346 11.65 0.31 -8.98
C CYS A 346 10.18 -0.03 -8.73
N LEU A 347 9.26 0.88 -9.08
CA LEU A 347 7.81 0.67 -9.05
C LEU A 347 7.22 1.27 -10.33
N VAL A 348 6.48 0.44 -11.06
CA VAL A 348 5.90 0.80 -12.35
C VAL A 348 4.42 0.50 -12.33
N VAL A 349 3.59 1.52 -12.58
CA VAL A 349 2.14 1.35 -12.69
C VAL A 349 1.80 0.98 -14.12
N VAL A 350 1.28 -0.23 -14.30
CA VAL A 350 1.12 -0.88 -15.62
C VAL A 350 -0.33 -0.96 -16.11
N ALA A 351 -1.28 -0.64 -15.25
CA ALA A 351 -2.70 -0.62 -15.59
C ALA A 351 -3.45 0.37 -14.72
N ALA A 352 -4.59 0.85 -15.24
CA ALA A 352 -5.55 1.63 -14.48
C ALA A 352 -6.98 1.24 -14.86
N ASP A 353 -7.92 1.41 -13.94
CA ASP A 353 -9.33 1.04 -14.11
C ASP A 353 -10.00 1.74 -15.28
N LEU A 354 -9.86 3.06 -15.39
CA LEU A 354 -10.44 3.85 -16.49
C LEU A 354 -9.93 3.38 -17.85
N TYR A 355 -8.62 3.15 -17.99
CA TYR A 355 -8.03 2.65 -19.23
C TYR A 355 -8.43 1.21 -19.53
N ALA A 356 -8.49 0.34 -18.53
CA ALA A 356 -8.89 -1.06 -18.70
C ALA A 356 -10.35 -1.18 -19.15
N ILE A 357 -11.25 -0.40 -18.54
CA ILE A 357 -12.67 -0.35 -18.90
C ILE A 357 -12.84 0.19 -20.32
N MET A 358 -12.21 1.32 -20.63
CA MET A 358 -12.29 1.94 -21.95
C MET A 358 -11.73 0.99 -23.03
N GLY A 359 -10.55 0.42 -22.82
CA GLY A 359 -9.89 -0.46 -23.79
C GLY A 359 -10.74 -1.69 -24.12
N ASN A 360 -11.06 -2.50 -23.10
CA ASN A 360 -11.84 -3.72 -23.31
C ASN A 360 -13.27 -3.41 -23.78
N GLY A 361 -13.91 -2.39 -23.23
CA GLY A 361 -15.26 -1.99 -23.61
C GLY A 361 -15.36 -1.55 -25.08
N LEU A 362 -14.42 -0.71 -25.55
CA LEU A 362 -14.37 -0.27 -26.95
C LEU A 362 -14.01 -1.40 -27.90
N GLU A 363 -13.08 -2.28 -27.52
CA GLU A 363 -12.68 -3.42 -28.35
C GLU A 363 -13.85 -4.38 -28.59
N GLN A 364 -14.54 -4.79 -27.53
CA GLN A 364 -15.69 -5.69 -27.64
C GLN A 364 -16.83 -5.04 -28.43
N LEU A 365 -17.12 -3.77 -28.16
CA LEU A 365 -18.14 -3.02 -28.88
C LEU A 365 -17.82 -2.91 -30.38
N GLY A 366 -16.56 -2.68 -30.73
CA GLY A 366 -16.09 -2.66 -32.13
C GLY A 366 -16.37 -3.99 -32.82
N LYS A 367 -15.92 -5.10 -32.23
CA LYS A 367 -16.12 -6.47 -32.76
C LYS A 367 -17.60 -6.78 -33.00
N PHE A 368 -18.48 -6.47 -32.05
CA PHE A 368 -19.91 -6.77 -32.21
C PHE A 368 -20.63 -5.87 -33.21
N ARG A 369 -20.17 -4.62 -33.42
CA ARG A 369 -20.70 -3.78 -34.50
C ARG A 369 -20.39 -4.33 -35.89
N GLU A 370 -19.26 -4.99 -36.06
CA GLU A 370 -18.93 -5.67 -37.32
C GLU A 370 -19.86 -6.86 -37.58
N PHE A 371 -20.28 -7.58 -36.53
CA PHE A 371 -21.24 -8.69 -36.65
C PHE A 371 -22.66 -8.23 -37.01
N TRP A 372 -23.05 -7.00 -36.65
CA TRP A 372 -24.39 -6.44 -36.92
C TRP A 372 -24.36 -5.16 -37.77
N PRO A 373 -23.98 -5.24 -39.05
CA PRO A 373 -23.77 -4.07 -39.91
C PRO A 373 -25.06 -3.30 -40.26
N LYS A 374 -26.26 -3.83 -39.94
CA LYS A 374 -27.55 -3.20 -40.27
C LYS A 374 -27.98 -2.06 -39.34
N GLN A 375 -27.27 -1.79 -38.24
CA GLN A 375 -27.48 -0.56 -37.48
C GLN A 375 -26.56 0.54 -38.02
N ASN A 376 -27.16 1.48 -38.76
CA ASN A 376 -26.47 2.68 -39.20
C ASN A 376 -26.14 3.57 -37.99
N PHE A 377 -24.96 3.38 -37.39
CA PHE A 377 -24.44 4.22 -36.31
C PHE A 377 -23.76 5.50 -36.81
N LYS A 378 -23.91 5.85 -38.10
CA LYS A 378 -23.34 7.06 -38.71
C LYS A 378 -24.11 8.29 -38.16
N GLY A 379 -23.75 8.71 -36.95
CA GLY A 379 -24.37 9.85 -36.25
C GLY A 379 -24.58 9.65 -34.74
N SER A 380 -24.66 8.42 -34.24
CA SER A 380 -24.91 8.15 -32.80
C SER A 380 -23.67 8.29 -31.92
N TYR A 381 -22.47 8.28 -32.51
CA TYR A 381 -21.20 8.53 -31.84
C TYR A 381 -20.41 9.64 -32.54
N LYS A 382 -21.07 10.72 -32.96
CA LYS A 382 -20.31 11.96 -33.05
C LYS A 382 -19.82 12.23 -31.63
N GLN A 383 -18.52 12.09 -31.38
CA GLN A 383 -17.88 12.75 -30.25
C GLN A 383 -18.51 14.14 -30.16
N LEU A 384 -19.02 14.52 -29.00
CA LEU A 384 -19.51 15.87 -28.78
C LEU A 384 -18.43 16.80 -29.36
N PRO A 385 -18.76 17.67 -30.33
CA PRO A 385 -17.77 18.56 -30.89
C PRO A 385 -17.14 19.30 -29.73
N ILE A 386 -15.84 19.07 -29.51
CA ILE A 386 -15.05 19.88 -28.60
C ILE A 386 -15.12 21.27 -29.22
N LYS A 387 -15.98 22.12 -28.68
CA LYS A 387 -15.95 23.54 -28.99
C LYS A 387 -14.60 24.03 -28.47
N GLY A 388 -13.74 24.39 -29.41
CA GLY A 388 -12.43 24.96 -29.13
C GLY A 388 -12.49 26.34 -28.49
#